data_AF-A0A9X1HGR3-F1
#
_entry.id   AF-A0A9X1HGR3-F1
#
_cell.length_a   1.000
_cell.length_b   1.000
_cell.length_c   1.000
_cell.angle_alpha   90.00
_cell.angle_beta   90.00
_cell.angle_gamma   90.00
#
_symmetry.space_group_name_H-M   'P 1'
#
loop_
_entity.id
_entity.type
_entity.pdbx_description
1 polymer ?
#
loop_
_entity_poly.entity_id
_entity_poly.type
_entity_poly.pdbx_seq_one_letter_code
_entity_poly.pdbx_strand_id
1 'polypeptide(L)'
;AISTLTVAPAVIDAVADALGTINGNTGGTTTLSLINSDTLNAVQAVIGSNPGQVKIEGVNLPTGISIANDGKVVVAPNTPAGSY
;
A
#
# COMPACT_ATOMS: atom_id res chain seq x y z
N ALA A 1 -31.62 -25.59 19.75
CA ALA A 1 -31.47 -24.12 19.73
C ALA A 1 -30.35 -23.77 18.76
N ILE A 2 -30.53 -22.72 17.95
CA ILE A 2 -29.48 -22.17 17.08
C ILE A 2 -29.01 -20.88 17.72
N SER A 3 -27.69 -20.74 17.92
CA SER A 3 -27.07 -19.51 18.39
C SER A 3 -26.41 -18.83 17.20
N THR A 4 -26.62 -17.53 17.03
CA THR A 4 -26.02 -16.74 15.95
C THR A 4 -25.05 -15.74 16.57
N LEU A 5 -23.81 -15.73 16.06
CA LEU A 5 -22.80 -14.74 16.43
C LEU A 5 -22.62 -13.80 15.24
N THR A 6 -22.89 -12.52 15.45
CA THR A 6 -22.61 -11.48 14.46
C THR A 6 -21.14 -11.09 14.55
N VAL A 7 -20.37 -11.38 13.51
CA VAL A 7 -18.99 -10.92 13.37
C VAL A 7 -19.01 -9.55 12.72
N ALA A 8 -18.42 -8.55 13.38
CA ALA A 8 -18.26 -7.22 12.82
C ALA A 8 -17.30 -7.24 11.62
N PRO A 9 -17.49 -6.39 10.60
CA PRO A 9 -16.53 -6.26 9.52
C PRO A 9 -15.18 -5.83 10.07
N ALA A 10 -14.09 -6.34 9.47
CA ALA A 10 -12.75 -5.90 9.84
C ALA A 10 -12.57 -4.42 9.49
N VAL A 11 -12.00 -3.66 10.41
CA VAL A 11 -11.75 -2.23 10.22
C VAL A 11 -10.34 -2.05 9.70
N ILE A 12 -10.21 -1.42 8.53
CA ILE A 12 -8.93 -0.94 8.02
C ILE A 12 -8.83 0.53 8.38
N ASP A 13 -7.78 0.89 9.12
CA ASP A 13 -7.37 2.27 9.33
C ASP A 13 -6.20 2.55 8.38
N ALA A 14 -6.51 3.28 7.29
CA ALA A 14 -5.55 3.64 6.27
C ALA A 14 -5.10 5.08 6.49
N VAL A 15 -3.79 5.28 6.65
CA VAL A 15 -3.18 6.57 6.96
C VAL A 15 -2.38 7.03 5.76
N ALA A 16 -2.58 8.29 5.34
CA ALA A 16 -1.90 8.84 4.18
C ALA A 16 -0.37 8.87 4.36
N ASP A 17 0.36 8.33 3.40
CA ASP A 17 1.82 8.28 3.40
C ASP A 17 2.48 9.56 2.88
N ALA A 18 3.65 9.86 3.43
CA ALA A 18 4.58 10.88 2.91
C ALA A 18 5.88 10.20 2.43
N LEU A 19 5.90 9.74 1.18
CA LEU A 19 6.99 8.91 0.65
C LEU A 19 8.25 9.69 0.20
N GLY A 20 8.18 11.03 0.23
CA GLY A 20 9.23 11.90 -0.29
C GLY A 20 9.27 11.95 -1.82
N THR A 21 10.33 12.55 -2.36
CA THR A 21 10.50 12.76 -3.81
C THR A 21 11.52 11.80 -4.39
N ILE A 22 11.27 11.30 -5.61
CA ILE A 22 12.23 10.52 -6.41
C ILE A 22 12.54 11.31 -7.69
N ASN A 23 13.82 11.33 -8.10
CA ASN A 23 14.20 11.89 -9.39
C ASN A 23 13.75 10.93 -10.50
N GLY A 24 12.70 11.31 -11.25
CA GLY A 24 12.12 10.48 -12.30
C GLY A 24 13.06 10.15 -13.47
N ASN A 25 14.11 10.96 -13.71
CA ASN A 25 15.10 10.64 -14.74
C ASN A 25 15.94 9.43 -14.35
N THR A 26 16.45 9.40 -13.12
CA THR A 26 17.24 8.28 -12.60
C THR A 26 16.36 7.10 -12.18
N GLY A 27 15.12 7.36 -11.74
CA GLY A 27 14.26 6.39 -11.09
C GLY A 27 14.67 6.12 -9.64
N GLY A 28 14.03 5.14 -9.02
CA GLY A 28 14.32 4.72 -7.65
C GLY A 28 13.15 3.98 -7.00
N THR A 29 13.33 3.64 -5.73
CA THR A 29 12.31 2.99 -4.91
C THR A 29 12.15 3.77 -3.61
N THR A 30 10.93 3.88 -3.11
CA THR A 30 10.66 4.55 -1.84
C THR A 30 11.32 3.82 -0.67
N THR A 31 11.81 4.59 0.30
CA THR A 31 12.40 4.03 1.53
C THR A 31 11.35 3.45 2.46
N LEU A 32 10.10 3.94 2.38
CA LEU A 32 8.94 3.46 3.13
C LEU A 32 8.02 2.61 2.23
N SER A 33 7.32 1.69 2.86
CA SER A 33 6.23 0.92 2.25
C SER A 33 4.90 1.58 2.59
N LEU A 34 3.95 1.53 1.65
CA LEU A 34 2.59 2.03 1.80
C LEU A 34 1.81 1.40 2.97
N ILE A 35 2.27 0.27 3.51
CA ILE A 35 1.59 -0.39 4.64
C ILE A 35 2.06 0.12 6.00
N ASN A 36 3.10 0.95 6.06
CA ASN A 36 3.85 1.20 7.29
C ASN A 36 3.01 1.84 8.41
N SER A 37 2.03 2.68 8.05
CA SER A 37 1.14 3.37 9.00
C SER A 37 -0.26 2.78 9.10
N ASP A 38 -0.54 1.69 8.39
CA ASP A 38 -1.88 1.15 8.26
C ASP A 38 -2.13 0.02 9.26
N THR A 39 -3.35 -0.03 9.82
CA THR A 39 -3.75 -1.09 10.73
C THR A 39 -5.01 -1.83 10.26
N LEU A 40 -5.05 -3.14 10.55
CA LEU A 40 -6.22 -3.99 10.41
C LEU A 40 -6.66 -4.41 11.81
N ASN A 41 -7.87 -4.03 12.20
CA ASN A 41 -8.39 -4.25 13.56
C ASN A 41 -7.44 -3.73 14.66
N ALA A 42 -6.91 -2.52 14.46
CA ALA A 42 -5.95 -1.85 15.36
C ALA A 42 -4.60 -2.58 15.55
N VAL A 43 -4.27 -3.54 14.69
CA VAL A 43 -2.97 -4.22 14.63
C VAL A 43 -2.28 -3.86 13.31
N GLN A 44 -0.95 -3.74 13.31
CA GLN A 44 -0.17 -3.50 12.09
C GLN A 44 -0.62 -4.41 10.96
N ALA A 45 -1.08 -3.81 9.86
CA ALA A 45 -1.51 -4.57 8.70
C ALA A 45 -0.29 -5.22 8.02
N VAL A 46 -0.50 -6.42 7.47
CA VAL A 46 0.53 -7.21 6.79
C VAL A 46 0.06 -7.47 5.36
N ILE A 47 0.96 -7.22 4.40
CA ILE A 47 0.69 -7.50 2.99
C ILE A 47 0.67 -9.01 2.76
N GLY A 48 -0.41 -9.50 2.13
CA GLY A 48 -0.50 -10.89 1.69
C GLY A 48 -1.92 -11.31 1.34
N SER A 49 -2.15 -12.62 1.25
CA SER A 49 -3.40 -13.23 0.78
C SER A 49 -4.07 -14.15 1.79
N ASN A 50 -3.49 -14.34 2.98
CA ASN A 50 -4.09 -15.16 4.04
C ASN A 50 -5.19 -14.40 4.77
N PRO A 51 -6.10 -15.11 5.48
CA PRO A 51 -7.07 -14.46 6.36
C PRO A 51 -6.39 -13.51 7.36
N GLY A 52 -6.90 -12.29 7.48
CA GLY A 52 -6.32 -11.26 8.33
C GLY A 52 -5.10 -10.54 7.74
N GLN A 53 -4.83 -10.69 6.44
CA GLN A 53 -3.85 -9.91 5.69
C GLN A 53 -4.55 -8.98 4.70
N VAL A 54 -3.81 -7.97 4.22
CA VAL A 54 -4.33 -6.99 3.26
C VAL A 54 -3.60 -7.09 1.92
N LYS A 55 -4.31 -6.75 0.85
CA LYS A 55 -3.74 -6.62 -0.50
C LYS A 55 -3.57 -5.15 -0.83
N ILE A 56 -2.43 -4.79 -1.37
CA ILE A 56 -2.20 -3.47 -1.99
C ILE A 56 -2.34 -3.63 -3.50
N GLU A 57 -3.12 -2.75 -4.11
CA GLU A 57 -3.34 -2.72 -5.56
C GLU A 57 -3.31 -1.29 -6.05
N GLY A 58 -2.44 -1.02 -7.02
CA GLY A 58 -2.33 0.29 -7.64
C GLY A 58 -3.49 0.51 -8.60
N VAL A 59 -4.24 1.59 -8.42
CA VAL A 59 -5.35 1.97 -9.30
C VAL A 59 -4.88 3.10 -10.21
N ASN A 60 -5.02 2.93 -11.53
CA ASN A 60 -4.66 3.94 -12.54
C ASN A 60 -3.22 4.49 -12.41
N LEU A 61 -2.25 3.61 -12.15
CA LEU A 61 -0.86 4.04 -12.00
C LEU A 61 -0.32 4.65 -13.32
N PRO A 62 0.35 5.82 -13.26
CA PRO A 62 1.05 6.39 -14.39
C PRO A 62 2.11 5.45 -14.95
N THR A 63 2.41 5.58 -16.24
CA THR A 63 3.52 4.84 -16.86
C THR A 63 4.82 5.15 -16.14
N GLY A 64 5.57 4.09 -15.80
CA GLY A 64 6.84 4.19 -15.06
C GLY A 64 6.68 4.08 -13.55
N ILE A 65 5.46 3.99 -13.00
CA ILE A 65 5.22 3.78 -11.58
C ILE A 65 4.63 2.39 -11.34
N SER A 66 5.19 1.65 -10.39
CA SER A 66 4.67 0.36 -9.94
C SER A 66 4.78 0.20 -8.42
N ILE A 67 4.08 -0.78 -7.87
CA ILE A 67 4.15 -1.12 -6.44
C ILE A 67 4.80 -2.51 -6.32
N ALA A 68 5.88 -2.60 -5.54
CA ALA A 68 6.57 -3.84 -5.24
C ALA A 68 5.79 -4.69 -4.22
N ASN A 69 6.15 -5.97 -4.10
CA ASN A 69 5.43 -6.90 -3.23
C ASN A 69 5.52 -6.57 -1.73
N ASP A 70 6.53 -5.80 -1.33
CA ASP A 70 6.68 -5.29 0.04
C ASP A 70 5.93 -3.96 0.26
N GLY A 71 5.16 -3.50 -0.73
CA GLY A 71 4.36 -2.26 -0.69
C GLY A 71 5.16 -0.99 -0.96
N LYS A 72 6.44 -1.08 -1.34
CA LYS A 72 7.21 0.09 -1.79
C LYS A 72 6.79 0.52 -3.19
N VAL A 73 6.84 1.82 -3.45
CA VAL A 73 6.62 2.38 -4.79
C VAL A 73 7.95 2.39 -5.53
N VAL A 74 7.93 1.90 -6.77
CA VAL A 74 9.06 1.90 -7.70
C VAL A 74 8.77 2.90 -8.81
N VAL A 75 9.72 3.79 -9.05
CA VAL A 75 9.72 4.75 -10.16
C VAL A 75 10.81 4.32 -11.13
N ALA A 76 10.42 3.96 -12.34
CA ALA A 76 11.35 3.59 -13.40
C ALA A 76 12.15 4.82 -13.89
N PRO A 77 13.37 4.64 -14.42
CA PRO A 77 14.10 5.70 -15.09
C PRO A 77 13.28 6.32 -16.24
N ASN A 78 13.48 7.60 -16.49
CA ASN A 78 12.75 8.41 -17.47
C ASN A 78 11.22 8.51 -17.22
N THR A 79 10.76 8.33 -15.98
CA THR A 79 9.37 8.66 -15.62
C THR A 79 9.18 10.18 -15.71
N PRO A 80 8.12 10.68 -16.36
CA PRO A 80 7.85 12.11 -16.46
C PRO A 80 7.82 12.81 -15.09
N ALA A 81 8.25 14.06 -15.04
CA ALA A 81 8.11 14.86 -13.83
C ALA A 81 6.63 15.16 -13.55
N GLY A 82 6.21 14.98 -12.31
CA GLY A 82 4.84 15.21 -11.88
C GLY A 82 4.67 15.08 -10.37
N SER A 83 3.50 15.50 -9.88
CA SER A 83 3.00 15.14 -8.56
C SER A 83 2.04 13.99 -8.75
N TYR A 84 2.29 12.89 -8.04
CA TYR A 84 1.56 11.63 -8.15
C TYR A 84 0.97 11.25 -6.80
#